data_AF-A0AAW2PFU4-F1
#
_entry.id   AF-A0AAW2PFU4-F1
#
_cell.length_a   1.000
_cell.length_b   1.000
_cell.length_c   1.000
_cell.angle_alpha   90.00
_cell.angle_beta   90.00
_cell.angle_gamma   90.00
#
_symmetry.space_group_name_H-M   'P 1'
#
loop_
_entity.id
_entity.type
_entity.pdbx_description
1 polymer ?
#
loop_
_entity_poly.entity_id
_entity_poly.type
_entity_poly.pdbx_seq_one_letter_code
_entity_poly.pdbx_strand_id
1 'polypeptide(L)'
;MDTQFPTYGDPPITALVVGPKFISESLYNLSPLEDQALGHLSVRPGSLFMEDLAIMEKFSDEKFGSVPRVYVIAAEDKPYPHLFRNGRLKTIQWWR
;
A
#
# COMPACT_ATOMS: atom_id res chain seq x y z
N MET A 1 9.18 11.76 6.23
CA MET A 1 8.63 10.40 6.39
C MET A 1 9.79 9.49 6.75
N ASP A 2 9.65 8.64 7.75
CA ASP A 2 10.71 7.79 8.32
C ASP A 2 10.65 6.32 7.86
N THR A 3 9.71 5.99 6.98
CA THR A 3 9.64 4.70 6.29
C THR A 3 10.82 4.55 5.33
N GLN A 4 11.40 3.36 5.28
CA GLN A 4 12.60 3.07 4.50
C GLN A 4 12.38 1.90 3.54
N PHE A 5 13.16 1.89 2.45
CA PHE A 5 13.16 0.84 1.44
C PHE A 5 14.56 0.24 1.23
N PRO A 6 15.14 -0.43 2.23
CA PRO A 6 16.45 -1.05 2.09
C PRO A 6 16.39 -2.26 1.15
N THR A 7 17.44 -2.45 0.37
CA THR A 7 17.62 -3.62 -0.49
C THR A 7 18.48 -4.67 0.20
N TYR A 8 18.14 -5.95 0.01
CA TYR A 8 18.85 -7.08 0.60
C TYR A 8 19.04 -8.21 -0.42
N GLY A 9 20.10 -9.00 -0.23
CA GLY A 9 20.33 -10.22 -1.00
C GLY A 9 20.88 -10.01 -2.41
N ASP A 10 21.12 -11.13 -3.09
CA ASP A 10 21.50 -11.23 -4.49
C ASP A 10 20.78 -12.46 -5.10
N PRO A 11 19.78 -12.30 -5.98
CA PRO A 11 19.28 -11.04 -6.54
C PRO A 11 18.60 -10.13 -5.50
N PRO A 12 18.59 -8.80 -5.71
CA PRO A 12 18.14 -7.84 -4.71
C PRO A 12 16.62 -7.89 -4.50
N ILE A 13 16.20 -7.88 -3.23
CA ILE A 13 14.80 -7.70 -2.80
C ILE A 13 14.70 -6.36 -2.06
N THR A 14 13.78 -5.50 -2.52
CA THR A 14 13.48 -4.25 -1.80
C THR A 14 12.50 -4.52 -0.66
N ALA A 15 12.94 -4.33 0.58
CA ALA A 15 12.06 -4.40 1.74
C ALA A 15 11.30 -3.08 1.95
N LEU A 16 10.18 -3.15 2.65
CA LEU A 16 9.43 -2.02 3.19
C LEU A 16 9.55 -2.07 4.71
N VAL A 17 10.20 -1.07 5.29
CA VAL A 17 10.31 -0.90 6.74
C VAL A 17 9.49 0.32 7.14
N VAL A 18 8.33 0.07 7.72
CA VAL A 18 7.37 1.10 8.16
C VAL A 18 7.92 1.79 9.42
N GLY A 19 8.09 3.11 9.35
CA GLY A 19 8.61 3.90 10.47
C GLY A 19 7.52 4.34 11.46
N PRO A 20 7.85 4.53 12.75
CA PRO A 20 6.87 4.92 13.77
C PRO A 20 6.20 6.29 13.50
N LYS A 21 6.90 7.28 12.95
CA LYS A 21 6.26 8.56 12.61
C LYS A 21 5.23 8.37 11.51
N PHE A 22 5.51 7.53 10.52
CA PHE A 22 4.54 7.22 9.49
C PHE A 22 3.29 6.52 10.04
N ILE A 23 3.44 5.57 10.98
CA ILE A 23 2.32 4.93 11.67
C ILE A 23 1.45 5.98 12.37
N SER A 24 2.03 6.82 13.22
CA SER A 24 1.27 7.78 14.03
C SER A 24 0.72 8.97 13.24
N GLU A 25 1.48 9.50 12.28
CA GLU A 25 1.11 10.74 11.58
C GLU A 25 0.26 10.50 10.34
N SER A 26 0.30 9.28 9.77
CA SER A 26 -0.33 8.96 8.48
C SER A 26 -1.26 7.75 8.47
N LEU A 27 -0.91 6.63 9.11
CA LEU A 27 -1.73 5.41 9.04
C LEU A 27 -2.84 5.38 10.11
N TYR A 28 -2.49 5.74 11.34
CA TYR A 28 -3.37 5.68 12.52
C TYR A 28 -3.63 7.06 13.12
N ASN A 29 -3.47 8.12 12.33
CA ASN A 29 -3.57 9.50 12.82
C ASN A 29 -4.98 9.91 13.30
N LEU A 30 -6.01 9.14 12.93
CA LEU A 30 -7.39 9.32 13.39
C LEU A 30 -7.86 8.17 14.30
N SER A 31 -6.97 7.22 14.59
CA SER A 31 -7.27 6.08 15.45
C SER A 31 -6.94 6.40 16.91
N PRO A 32 -7.56 5.67 17.87
CA PRO A 32 -7.16 5.70 19.28
C PRO A 32 -5.66 5.41 19.48
N LEU A 33 -5.12 5.87 20.61
CA LEU A 33 -3.69 5.69 20.93
C LEU A 33 -3.33 4.22 21.15
N GLU A 34 -4.27 3.41 21.61
CA GLU A 34 -4.11 1.97 21.78
C GLU A 34 -3.81 1.26 20.45
N ASP A 35 -4.48 1.67 19.37
CA ASP A 35 -4.24 1.12 18.03
C ASP A 35 -2.89 1.58 17.48
N GLN A 36 -2.47 2.82 17.77
CA GLN A 36 -1.12 3.27 17.42
C GLN A 36 -0.05 2.44 18.16
N ALA A 37 -0.22 2.23 19.47
CA ALA A 37 0.69 1.41 20.27
C ALA A 37 0.76 -0.03 19.74
N LEU A 38 -0.39 -0.63 19.42
CA LEU A 38 -0.44 -1.96 18.82
C LEU A 38 0.26 -1.99 17.46
N GLY A 39 0.05 -0.97 16.62
CA GLY A 39 0.71 -0.83 15.32
C GLY A 39 2.24 -0.80 15.45
N HIS A 40 2.77 -0.01 16.38
CA HIS A 40 4.22 0.05 16.66
C HIS A 40 4.79 -1.30 17.10
N LEU A 41 4.05 -2.05 17.92
CA LEU A 41 4.50 -3.35 18.43
C LEU A 41 4.40 -4.48 17.39
N SER A 42 3.51 -4.33 16.40
CA SER A 42 3.18 -5.38 15.45
C SER A 42 3.90 -5.25 14.11
N VAL A 43 4.42 -4.07 13.79
CA VAL A 43 5.08 -3.81 12.49
C VAL A 43 6.36 -4.64 12.36
N ARG A 44 6.50 -5.26 11.17
CA ARG A 44 7.68 -6.03 10.77
C ARG A 44 8.06 -5.61 9.34
N PRO A 45 9.34 -5.73 8.95
CA PRO A 45 9.74 -5.54 7.56
C PRO A 45 8.94 -6.46 6.62
N GLY A 46 8.41 -5.88 5.55
CA GLY A 46 7.74 -6.60 4.46
C GLY A 46 8.43 -6.33 3.12
N SER A 47 7.79 -6.67 2.00
CA SER A 47 8.19 -6.24 0.66
C SER A 47 6.93 -5.97 -0.17
N LEU A 48 7.06 -5.06 -1.14
CA LEU A 48 6.03 -4.83 -2.15
C LEU A 48 6.22 -5.73 -3.39
N PHE A 49 7.25 -6.57 -3.41
CA PHE A 49 7.55 -7.50 -4.51
C PHE A 49 7.63 -6.81 -5.87
N MET A 50 8.15 -5.58 -5.92
CA MET A 50 8.15 -4.77 -7.14
C MET A 50 8.95 -5.43 -8.26
N GLU A 51 10.04 -6.10 -7.90
CA GLU A 51 10.92 -6.82 -8.81
C GLU A 51 10.19 -8.02 -9.45
N ASP A 52 9.50 -8.82 -8.63
CA ASP A 52 8.74 -9.99 -9.10
C ASP A 52 7.53 -9.57 -9.93
N LEU A 53 6.80 -8.54 -9.48
CA LEU A 53 5.62 -8.02 -10.16
C LEU A 53 5.96 -7.34 -11.50
N ALA A 54 7.19 -6.83 -11.67
CA ALA A 54 7.62 -6.19 -12.91
C ALA A 54 7.76 -7.18 -14.09
N ILE A 55 8.01 -8.46 -13.80
CA ILE A 55 8.18 -9.52 -14.81
C ILE A 55 6.97 -10.45 -14.90
N MET A 56 6.03 -10.34 -13.96
CA MET A 56 4.84 -11.18 -13.93
C MET A 56 3.87 -10.79 -15.04
N GLU A 57 3.23 -11.79 -15.64
CA GLU A 57 2.15 -11.55 -16.60
C GLU A 57 0.99 -10.78 -15.96
N LYS A 58 0.33 -9.99 -16.80
CA LYS A 58 -0.83 -9.22 -16.38
C LYS A 58 -2.01 -10.13 -16.05
N PHE A 59 -2.79 -9.75 -15.04
CA PHE A 59 -4.08 -10.40 -14.81
C PHE A 59 -4.99 -10.22 -16.03
N SER A 60 -5.73 -11.27 -16.40
CA SER A 60 -6.59 -11.24 -17.60
C SER A 60 -8.00 -10.72 -17.31
N ASP A 61 -8.62 -10.09 -18.31
CA ASP A 61 -10.00 -9.63 -18.23
C ASP A 61 -11.00 -10.79 -18.10
N GLU A 62 -10.75 -11.91 -18.78
CA GLU A 62 -11.63 -13.09 -18.74
C GLU A 62 -11.70 -13.73 -17.35
N LYS A 63 -10.62 -13.63 -16.55
CA LYS A 63 -10.56 -14.18 -15.19
C LYS A 63 -10.72 -13.06 -14.17
N PHE A 64 -9.65 -12.32 -13.90
CA PHE A 64 -9.64 -11.26 -12.89
C PHE A 64 -10.67 -10.15 -13.19
N GLY A 65 -10.81 -9.79 -14.47
CA GLY A 65 -11.79 -8.78 -14.91
C GLY A 65 -13.24 -9.18 -14.69
N SER A 66 -13.55 -10.47 -14.73
CA SER A 66 -14.92 -11.02 -14.64
C SER A 66 -15.58 -10.87 -13.26
N VAL A 67 -14.78 -10.73 -12.20
CA VAL A 67 -15.29 -10.64 -10.82
C VAL A 67 -15.74 -9.21 -10.53
N PRO A 68 -16.99 -8.98 -10.06
CA PRO A 68 -17.44 -7.65 -9.63
C PRO A 68 -16.54 -7.08 -8.52
N ARG A 69 -16.19 -5.80 -8.62
CA ARG A 69 -15.30 -5.10 -7.66
C ARG A 69 -15.99 -3.89 -7.08
N VAL A 70 -15.83 -3.71 -5.76
CA VAL A 70 -16.30 -2.54 -5.01
C VAL A 70 -15.10 -1.94 -4.29
N TYR A 71 -15.07 -0.61 -4.21
CA TYR A 71 -14.03 0.14 -3.52
C TYR A 71 -14.66 0.94 -2.39
N VAL A 72 -14.14 0.76 -1.17
CA VAL A 72 -14.48 1.58 0.00
C VAL A 72 -13.40 2.63 0.16
N ILE A 73 -13.81 3.89 0.20
CA ILE A 73 -12.93 5.04 0.23
C ILE A 73 -12.84 5.58 1.67
N ALA A 74 -11.63 5.62 2.21
CA ALA A 74 -11.31 6.35 3.43
C ALA A 74 -10.90 7.79 3.06
N ALA A 75 -11.83 8.73 3.13
CA ALA A 75 -11.64 10.10 2.61
C ALA A 75 -10.46 10.87 3.26
N GLU A 76 -10.08 10.49 4.48
CA GLU A 76 -9.01 11.11 5.25
C GLU A 76 -7.71 10.27 5.25
N ASP A 77 -7.60 9.28 4.36
CA ASP A 77 -6.37 8.47 4.18
C ASP A 77 -5.24 9.35 3.62
N LYS A 78 -4.25 9.61 4.49
CA LYS A 78 -3.08 10.45 4.23
C LYS A 78 -2.01 9.80 3.33
N PRO A 79 -1.75 8.49 3.40
CA PRO A 79 -0.87 7.82 2.44
C PRO A 79 -1.37 7.89 0.99
N TYR A 80 -2.70 7.87 0.76
CA TYR A 80 -3.28 7.82 -0.59
C TYR A 80 -4.20 9.00 -0.93
N PRO A 81 -3.78 10.27 -0.74
CA PRO A 81 -4.67 11.43 -0.81
C PRO A 81 -5.15 11.73 -2.23
N HIS A 82 -4.40 11.25 -3.24
CA HIS A 82 -4.69 11.48 -4.66
C HIS A 82 -5.80 10.59 -5.20
N LEU A 83 -6.15 9.49 -4.53
CA LEU A 83 -7.31 8.68 -4.90
C LEU A 83 -8.63 9.45 -4.72
N PHE A 84 -8.60 10.52 -3.91
CA PHE A 84 -9.77 11.30 -3.54
C PHE A 84 -9.80 12.67 -4.24
N ARG A 85 -8.63 13.23 -4.59
CA ARG A 85 -8.53 14.55 -5.22
C ARG A 85 -9.00 14.46 -6.68
N ASN A 86 -10.22 14.95 -6.92
CA ASN A 86 -10.90 15.09 -8.23
C ASN A 86 -11.76 13.90 -8.69
N GLY A 87 -12.32 13.10 -7.76
CA GLY A 87 -13.30 12.06 -8.12
C GLY A 87 -12.75 10.98 -9.05
N ARG A 88 -11.42 10.79 -9.08
CA ARG A 88 -10.76 9.80 -9.89
C ARG A 88 -10.78 8.44 -9.19
N LEU A 89 -11.96 7.81 -9.20
CA LEU A 89 -12.08 6.38 -9.51
C LEU A 89 -11.81 6.13 -11.01
N LYS A 90 -11.12 7.05 -11.70
CA LYS A 90 -10.56 6.78 -13.01
C LYS A 90 -9.32 5.92 -12.79
N THR A 91 -9.49 4.65 -13.15
CA THR A 91 -8.47 3.82 -13.77
C THR A 91 -7.80 2.81 -12.82
N ILE A 92 -8.55 1.78 -12.43
CA ILE A 92 -8.09 0.37 -12.60
C ILE A 92 -8.12 0.01 -14.10
N GLN A 93 -7.71 0.97 -14.94
CA GLN A 93 -7.48 0.86 -16.37
C GLN A 93 -5.97 0.80 -16.62
N TRP A 94 -5.12 0.73 -15.58
CA TRP A 94 -3.70 0.40 -15.71
C TRP A 94 -3.47 -1.08 -16.11
N TRP A 95 -4.56 -1.85 -16.16
CA TRP A 95 -4.60 -3.25 -16.60
C TRP A 95 -5.50 -3.45 -17.83
N ARG A 96 -5.79 -2.40 -18.61
CA ARG A 96 -6.18 -2.53 -20.02
C ARG A 96 -5.02 -2.17 -20.93
#